data_AF-A0A356UA60-F1
#
_entry.id   AF-A0A356UA60-F1
#
_cell.length_a   1.000
_cell.length_b   1.000
_cell.length_c   1.000
_cell.angle_alpha   90.00
_cell.angle_beta   90.00
_cell.angle_gamma   90.00
#
_symmetry.space_group_name_H-M   'P 1'
#
loop_
_entity.id
_entity.type
_entity.pdbx_description
1 polymer ?
#
loop_
_entity_poly.entity_id
_entity_poly.type
_entity_poly.pdbx_seq_one_letter_code
_entity_poly.pdbx_strand_id
1 'polypeptide(L)'
;MIRPVVIISHLGLLILIIGIAMLTCLPWSIIYKEDVIISISLAALVTIISGLLLKRLFSTGESINFKESFALVSLGWILASVFGSLPFIFSGYLPNFADAFFETVSG
;
A
#
# COMPACT_ATOMS: atom_id res chain seq x y z
N MET A 1 -14.73 -19.70 -12.52
CA MET A 1 -13.28 -19.69 -12.82
C MET A 1 -12.68 -18.47 -12.14
N ILE A 2 -11.42 -18.50 -11.69
CA ILE A 2 -10.78 -17.35 -11.04
C ILE A 2 -10.41 -16.34 -12.12
N ARG A 3 -10.80 -15.08 -11.97
CA ARG A 3 -10.50 -14.00 -12.92
C ARG A 3 -9.41 -13.08 -12.35
N PRO A 4 -8.17 -13.14 -12.87
CA PRO A 4 -7.06 -12.35 -12.33
C PRO A 4 -7.30 -10.84 -12.42
N VAL A 5 -7.97 -10.38 -13.48
CA VAL A 5 -8.27 -8.95 -13.71
C VAL A 5 -9.08 -8.36 -12.56
N VAL A 6 -10.11 -9.07 -12.08
CA VAL A 6 -10.94 -8.64 -10.94
C VAL A 6 -10.08 -8.50 -9.69
N ILE A 7 -9.22 -9.48 -9.40
CA ILE A 7 -8.34 -9.48 -8.23
C ILE A 7 -7.37 -8.29 -8.30
N ILE A 8 -6.67 -8.11 -9.41
CA ILE A 8 -5.68 -7.03 -9.57
C ILE A 8 -6.35 -5.65 -9.47
N SER A 9 -7.55 -5.49 -10.02
CA SER A 9 -8.33 -4.25 -9.89
C SER A 9 -8.60 -3.87 -8.43
N HIS A 10 -8.98 -4.86 -7.61
CA HIS A 10 -9.30 -4.64 -6.20
C HIS A 10 -8.03 -4.49 -5.35
N LEU A 11 -6.94 -5.19 -5.67
CA LEU A 11 -5.63 -4.95 -5.06
C LEU A 11 -5.12 -3.54 -5.33
N GLY A 12 -5.32 -3.02 -6.56
CA GLY A 12 -5.00 -1.64 -6.89
C GLY A 12 -5.77 -0.63 -6.04
N LEU A 13 -7.07 -0.88 -5.80
CA LEU A 13 -7.87 -0.06 -4.88
C LEU A 13 -7.35 -0.14 -3.43
N LEU A 14 -7.00 -1.32 -2.96
CA LEU A 14 -6.43 -1.51 -1.62
C LEU A 14 -5.13 -0.72 -1.46
N ILE A 15 -4.20 -0.83 -2.41
CA ILE A 15 -2.94 -0.07 -2.42
C ILE A 15 -3.22 1.44 -2.44
N LEU A 16 -4.18 1.89 -3.25
CA LEU A 16 -4.57 3.31 -3.30
C LEU A 16 -5.02 3.82 -1.93
N ILE A 17 -5.86 3.06 -1.23
CA ILE A 17 -6.34 3.40 0.12
C ILE A 17 -5.16 3.48 1.10
N ILE A 18 -4.22 2.52 1.05
CA ILE A 18 -3.02 2.54 1.89
C ILE A 18 -2.19 3.80 1.63
N GLY A 19 -1.95 4.14 0.37
CA GLY A 19 -1.19 5.34 0.02
C GLY A 19 -1.85 6.63 0.50
N ILE A 20 -3.19 6.72 0.46
CA ILE A 20 -3.94 7.84 1.03
C ILE A 20 -3.83 7.85 2.55
N ALA A 21 -3.94 6.68 3.20
CA ALA A 21 -3.82 6.55 4.65
C ALA A 21 -2.45 7.01 5.17
N MET A 22 -1.35 6.76 4.43
CA MET A 22 -0.02 7.26 4.77
C MET A 22 0.03 8.79 4.91
N LEU A 23 -0.76 9.52 4.11
CA LEU A 23 -0.79 11.00 4.18
C LEU A 23 -1.34 11.50 5.51
N THR A 24 -2.10 10.69 6.25
CA THR A 24 -2.63 11.06 7.58
C THR A 24 -1.52 11.22 8.62
N CYS A 25 -0.31 10.72 8.36
CA CYS A 25 0.86 10.92 9.21
C CYS A 25 1.51 12.31 9.03
N LEU A 26 1.29 12.98 7.90
CA LEU A 26 1.94 14.27 7.59
C LEU A 26 1.57 15.41 8.55
N PRO A 27 0.30 15.61 8.94
CA PRO A 27 -0.06 16.64 9.91
C PRO A 27 0.73 16.50 11.22
N TRP A 28 0.89 15.28 11.72
CA TRP A 28 1.66 15.01 12.93
C TRP A 28 3.14 15.32 12.76
N SER A 29 3.74 14.88 11.64
CA SER A 29 5.14 15.20 11.33
C SER A 29 5.40 16.71 11.29
N ILE A 30 4.45 17.50 10.79
CA ILE A 30 4.57 18.97 10.71
C ILE A 30 4.44 19.60 12.10
N ILE A 31 3.45 19.19 12.90
CA ILE A 31 3.22 19.73 14.25
C ILE A 31 4.42 19.47 15.16
N TYR A 32 4.97 18.26 15.10
CA TYR A 32 6.10 17.84 15.93
C TYR A 32 7.47 18.19 15.34
N LYS A 33 7.51 18.78 14.13
CA LYS A 33 8.75 19.15 13.40
C LYS A 33 9.68 17.96 13.17
N GLU A 34 9.10 16.82 12.82
CA GLU A 34 9.82 15.61 12.46
C GLU A 34 10.32 15.68 11.01
N ASP A 35 11.56 15.23 10.77
CA ASP A 35 12.22 15.27 9.45
C ASP A 35 11.82 14.09 8.53
N VAL A 36 10.57 13.62 8.62
CA VAL A 36 10.05 12.47 7.85
C VAL A 36 9.02 12.84 6.78
N ILE A 37 8.69 14.13 6.64
CA ILE A 37 7.68 14.65 5.69
C ILE A 37 7.96 14.18 4.27
N ILE A 38 9.21 14.30 3.81
CA ILE A 38 9.60 13.95 2.43
C ILE A 38 9.45 12.45 2.20
N SER A 39 9.93 11.63 3.13
CA SER A 39 9.91 10.16 3.04
C SER A 39 8.48 9.62 3.04
N ILE A 40 7.62 10.11 3.93
CA ILE A 40 6.19 9.74 3.97
C ILE A 40 5.49 10.20 2.68
N SER A 41 5.76 11.42 2.21
CA SER A 41 5.15 11.95 0.98
C SER A 41 5.55 11.14 -0.25
N LEU A 42 6.82 10.75 -0.35
CA LEU A 42 7.33 9.95 -1.47
C LEU A 42 6.77 8.52 -1.42
N ALA A 43 6.71 7.90 -0.23
CA ALA A 43 6.08 6.59 -0.03
C ALA A 43 4.59 6.63 -0.43
N ALA A 44 3.85 7.62 0.04
CA ALA A 44 2.45 7.81 -0.29
C ALA A 44 2.27 8.01 -1.81
N LEU A 45 3.09 8.85 -2.45
CA LEU A 45 3.01 9.12 -3.88
C LEU A 45 3.24 7.85 -4.72
N VAL A 46 4.31 7.10 -4.45
CA VAL A 46 4.62 5.84 -5.15
C VAL A 46 3.48 4.84 -4.97
N THR A 47 2.95 4.73 -3.75
CA THR A 47 1.85 3.82 -3.41
C THR A 47 0.56 4.21 -4.12
N ILE A 48 0.16 5.49 -4.06
CA ILE A 48 -1.04 6.02 -4.73
C ILE A 48 -0.96 5.83 -6.25
N ILE A 49 0.17 6.17 -6.87
CA ILE A 49 0.37 6.01 -8.31
C ILE A 49 0.26 4.54 -8.69
N SER A 50 0.92 3.65 -7.94
CA SER A 50 0.87 2.20 -8.19
C SER A 50 -0.56 1.65 -8.10
N GLY A 51 -1.28 2.00 -7.03
CA GLY A 51 -2.66 1.60 -6.83
C GLY A 51 -3.60 2.13 -7.92
N LEU A 52 -3.44 3.40 -8.30
CA LEU A 52 -4.22 4.03 -9.36
C LEU A 52 -3.95 3.40 -10.73
N LEU A 53 -2.69 3.11 -11.06
CA LEU A 53 -2.30 2.44 -12.30
C LEU A 53 -2.90 1.04 -12.37
N LEU A 54 -2.77 0.23 -11.32
CA LEU A 54 -3.38 -1.10 -11.27
C LEU A 54 -4.90 -1.04 -11.39
N LYS A 55 -5.55 -0.11 -10.68
CA LYS A 55 -7.00 0.05 -10.73
C LYS A 55 -7.49 0.43 -12.12
N ARG A 56 -6.78 1.33 -12.81
CA ARG A 56 -7.16 1.82 -14.15
C ARG A 56 -6.87 0.80 -15.25
N LEU A 57 -5.69 0.17 -15.24
CA LEU A 57 -5.28 -0.79 -16.27
C LEU A 57 -6.10 -2.09 -16.21
N PHE A 58 -6.55 -2.49 -15.02
CA PHE A 58 -7.32 -3.72 -14.81
C PHE A 58 -8.76 -3.42 -14.38
N SER A 59 -9.32 -2.27 -14.80
CA SER A 59 -10.69 -1.90 -14.45
C SER A 59 -11.69 -2.88 -15.06
N THR A 60 -12.61 -3.38 -14.22
CA THR A 60 -13.69 -4.28 -14.63
C THR A 60 -14.95 -3.95 -13.83
N GLY A 61 -16.12 -4.05 -14.47
CA GLY A 61 -17.43 -3.89 -13.83
C GLY A 61 -17.93 -5.17 -13.14
N GLU A 62 -17.15 -6.24 -13.18
CA GLU A 62 -17.51 -7.51 -12.58
C GLU A 62 -17.30 -7.50 -11.06
N SER A 63 -18.26 -8.07 -10.33
CA SER A 63 -18.15 -8.26 -8.88
C SER A 63 -17.18 -9.38 -8.52
N ILE A 64 -16.58 -9.26 -7.34
CA ILE A 64 -15.68 -10.27 -6.79
C ILE A 64 -16.48 -11.50 -6.35
N ASN A 65 -16.00 -12.69 -6.69
CA ASN A 65 -16.56 -13.94 -6.18
C ASN A 65 -15.82 -14.44 -4.93
N PHE A 66 -16.40 -15.44 -4.24
CA PHE A 66 -15.84 -15.96 -2.98
C PHE A 66 -14.39 -16.45 -3.11
N LYS A 67 -14.04 -17.14 -4.21
CA LYS A 67 -12.66 -17.63 -4.43
C LYS A 67 -11.67 -16.49 -4.67
N GLU A 68 -12.09 -15.47 -5.40
CA GLU A 68 -11.32 -14.24 -5.65
C GLU A 68 -11.11 -13.44 -4.36
N SER A 69 -12.09 -13.44 -3.44
CA SER A 69 -11.93 -12.78 -2.13
C SER A 69 -10.84 -13.40 -1.28
N PHE A 70 -10.67 -14.74 -1.27
CA PHE A 70 -9.53 -15.36 -0.55
C PHE A 70 -8.19 -14.94 -1.13
N ALA A 71 -8.09 -14.91 -2.46
CA ALA A 71 -6.89 -14.44 -3.14
C ALA A 71 -6.63 -12.96 -2.84
N LEU A 72 -7.69 -12.13 -2.81
CA LEU A 72 -7.61 -10.71 -2.49
C LEU A 72 -7.08 -10.48 -1.07
N VAL A 73 -7.57 -11.21 -0.07
CA VAL A 73 -7.13 -11.05 1.32
C VAL A 73 -5.68 -11.50 1.49
N SER A 74 -5.31 -12.66 0.98
CA SER A 74 -3.96 -13.20 1.11
C SER A 74 -2.91 -12.34 0.39
N LEU A 75 -3.16 -11.98 -0.89
CA LEU A 75 -2.27 -11.08 -1.63
C LEU A 75 -2.33 -9.65 -1.11
N GLY A 76 -3.49 -9.22 -0.60
CA GLY A 76 -3.72 -7.91 -0.03
C GLY A 76 -2.83 -7.65 1.18
N TRP A 77 -2.72 -8.63 2.10
CA TRP A 77 -1.79 -8.53 3.22
C TRP A 77 -0.33 -8.43 2.77
N ILE A 78 0.09 -9.28 1.83
CA ILE A 78 1.47 -9.23 1.32
C ILE A 78 1.77 -7.86 0.70
N LEU A 79 0.90 -7.34 -0.17
CA LEU A 79 1.09 -6.04 -0.80
C LEU A 79 0.99 -4.90 0.21
N ALA A 80 0.07 -4.97 1.17
CA ALA A 80 -0.03 -3.99 2.23
C ALA A 80 1.27 -3.89 3.02
N SER A 81 1.89 -5.03 3.35
CA SER A 81 3.18 -5.07 4.05
C SER A 81 4.33 -4.54 3.19
N VAL A 82 4.37 -4.87 1.90
CA VAL A 82 5.39 -4.33 0.99
C VAL A 82 5.28 -2.81 0.86
N PHE A 83 4.10 -2.28 0.54
CA PHE A 83 3.92 -0.84 0.38
C PHE A 83 4.02 -0.11 1.72
N GLY A 84 3.45 -0.66 2.79
CA GLY A 84 3.52 -0.11 4.14
C GLY A 84 4.95 -0.02 4.69
N SER A 85 5.89 -0.82 4.18
CA SER A 85 7.31 -0.72 4.56
C SER A 85 8.04 0.48 3.95
N LEU A 86 7.50 1.09 2.89
CA LEU A 86 8.17 2.16 2.15
C LEU A 86 8.53 3.41 3.00
N PRO A 87 7.67 3.92 3.91
CA PRO A 87 8.03 5.05 4.77
C PRO A 87 9.26 4.76 5.63
N PHE A 88 9.40 3.53 6.16
CA PHE A 88 10.56 3.14 6.96
C PHE A 88 11.84 3.10 6.13
N ILE A 89 11.75 2.55 4.91
CA ILE A 89 12.89 2.43 4.00
C ILE A 89 13.32 3.82 3.52
N PHE A 90 12.37 4.66 3.11
CA PHE A 90 12.66 6.00 2.57
C PHE A 90 13.06 7.01 3.64
N SER A 91 12.69 6.81 4.91
CA SER A 91 13.20 7.63 6.02
C SER A 91 14.57 7.16 6.50
N GLY A 92 14.99 5.94 6.15
CA GLY A 92 16.20 5.32 6.67
C GLY A 92 16.10 4.92 8.15
N TYR A 93 14.89 4.96 8.73
CA TYR A 93 14.66 4.55 10.13
C TYR A 93 14.98 3.06 10.34
N LEU A 94 14.61 2.23 9.36
CA LEU A 94 14.99 0.82 9.31
C LEU A 94 15.89 0.59 8.07
N PRO A 95 17.18 0.27 8.26
CA PRO A 95 18.14 0.19 7.16
C PRO A 95 17.97 -1.07 6.28
N ASN A 96 17.30 -2.10 6.80
CA ASN A 96 17.09 -3.36 6.11
C ASN A 96 15.62 -3.54 5.75
N PHE A 97 15.36 -4.01 4.53
CA PHE A 97 14.01 -4.32 4.05
C PHE A 97 13.32 -5.36 4.94
N ALA A 98 14.04 -6.38 5.41
CA ALA A 98 13.43 -7.43 6.22
C ALA A 98 12.85 -6.89 7.54
N ASP A 99 13.55 -5.95 8.18
CA ASP A 99 13.10 -5.34 9.43
C ASP A 99 11.90 -4.41 9.17
N ALA A 100 11.97 -3.59 8.11
CA ALA A 100 10.86 -2.72 7.71
C ALA A 100 9.60 -3.51 7.33
N PHE A 101 9.77 -4.62 6.62
CA PHE A 101 8.68 -5.52 6.26
C PHE A 101 8.10 -6.20 7.50
N PHE A 102 8.94 -6.71 8.41
CA PHE A 102 8.50 -7.34 9.65
C PHE A 102 7.69 -6.36 10.51
N GLU A 103 8.20 -5.16 10.73
CA GLU A 103 7.52 -4.14 11.54
C GLU A 103 6.15 -3.76 10.96
N THR A 104 6.08 -3.66 9.63
CA THR A 104 4.81 -3.39 8.93
C THR A 104 3.82 -4.57 9.03
N VAL A 105 4.29 -5.81 9.11
CA VAL A 105 3.43 -6.99 9.29
C VAL A 105 2.95 -7.12 10.74
N SER A 106 3.78 -6.75 11.72
CA SER A 106 3.47 -6.90 13.14
C SER A 106 2.58 -5.80 13.71
N GLY A 107 2.58 -4.61 13.09
CA GLY A 107 1.74 -3.47 13.47
C GLY A 107 0.34 -3.54 12.85
#